data_AF-A0A1F3WXL9-F1
#
_entry.id   AF-A0A1F3WXL9-F1
#
_cell.length_a   1.000
_cell.length_b   1.000
_cell.length_c   1.000
_cell.angle_alpha   90.00
_cell.angle_beta   90.00
_cell.angle_gamma   90.00
#
_symmetry.space_group_name_H-M   'P 1'
#
loop_
_entity.id
_entity.type
_entity.pdbx_description
1 polymer ?
#
loop_
_entity_poly.entity_id
_entity_poly.type
_entity_poly.pdbx_seq_one_letter_code
_entity_poly.pdbx_strand_id
1 'polypeptide(L)'
;MSEIVKDPVCHMQVPSTSFATEYAGGHYAFCSAQCKERFLANPHLYIGFPGRKAPAQEGTEVVKRHRFLLSAPLDATQAEQVKQALLEMMGMHEVSIEGDKIEVQYDLIQVTAEQIADKLALIGANLGGGWIDRLKLAFINNLEEIESNSLEVEKRDGYHYPL
;
A
#
# COMPACT_ATOMS: atom_id res chain seq x y z
N MET A 1 7.62 32.68 -9.03
CA MET A 1 7.48 31.92 -7.77
C MET A 1 6.79 30.62 -8.12
N SER A 2 7.36 29.48 -7.75
CA SER A 2 6.72 28.17 -7.94
C SER A 2 5.54 28.05 -6.97
N GLU A 3 4.35 27.73 -7.48
CA GLU A 3 3.20 27.41 -6.64
C GLU A 3 3.51 26.19 -5.76
N ILE A 4 3.13 26.24 -4.48
CA ILE A 4 3.25 25.13 -3.56
C ILE A 4 1.87 24.48 -3.41
N VAL A 5 1.81 23.18 -3.64
CA VAL A 5 0.60 22.37 -3.53
C VAL A 5 0.83 21.23 -2.54
N LYS A 6 -0.26 20.60 -2.10
CA LYS A 6 -0.22 19.47 -1.16
C LYS A 6 -0.17 18.15 -1.93
N ASP A 7 0.79 17.29 -1.60
CA ASP A 7 0.81 15.90 -2.07
C ASP A 7 -0.44 15.17 -1.56
N PRO A 8 -1.29 14.61 -2.45
CA PRO A 8 -2.54 13.99 -2.05
C PRO A 8 -2.34 12.67 -1.27
N VAL A 9 -1.18 12.03 -1.39
CA VAL A 9 -0.84 10.74 -0.76
C VAL A 9 -0.28 10.97 0.64
N CYS A 10 0.80 11.73 0.76
CA CYS A 10 1.53 11.88 2.03
C CYS A 10 1.30 13.22 2.74
N HIS A 11 0.55 14.13 2.11
CA HIS A 11 0.23 15.46 2.64
C HIS A 11 1.40 16.45 2.78
N MET A 12 2.57 16.12 2.23
CA MET A 12 3.72 17.03 2.20
C MET A 12 3.47 18.21 1.25
N GLN A 13 3.95 19.40 1.61
CA GLN A 13 3.90 20.58 0.74
C GLN A 13 5.05 20.54 -0.26
N VAL A 14 4.74 20.62 -1.55
CA VAL A 14 5.71 20.47 -2.65
C VAL A 14 5.49 21.52 -3.74
N PRO A 15 6.53 21.89 -4.51
CA PRO A 15 6.34 22.66 -5.74
C PRO A 15 5.37 21.95 -6.69
N SER A 16 4.50 22.71 -7.36
CA SER A 16 3.52 22.19 -8.33
C SER A 16 4.15 21.48 -9.54
N THR A 17 5.46 21.63 -9.72
CA THR A 17 6.25 20.98 -10.77
C THR A 17 6.91 19.67 -10.31
N SER A 18 6.94 19.37 -9.00
CA SER A 18 7.60 18.18 -8.47
C SER A 18 6.81 16.91 -8.78
N PHE A 19 7.42 16.01 -9.54
CA PHE A 19 6.78 14.76 -10.01
C PHE A 19 5.38 14.99 -10.62
N ALA A 20 5.19 16.16 -11.25
CA ALA A 20 3.89 16.62 -11.72
C ALA A 20 3.23 15.60 -12.66
N THR A 21 1.92 15.45 -12.52
CA THR A 21 1.11 14.49 -13.27
C THR A 21 -0.30 15.03 -13.47
N GLU A 22 -0.81 14.87 -14.67
CA GLU A 22 -2.21 15.14 -14.98
C GLU A 22 -3.03 13.86 -14.82
N TYR A 23 -4.17 13.96 -14.14
CA TYR A 23 -5.11 12.85 -13.97
C TYR A 23 -6.55 13.37 -13.94
N ALA A 24 -7.43 12.80 -14.76
CA ALA A 24 -8.86 13.15 -14.82
C ALA A 24 -9.12 14.67 -14.96
N GLY A 25 -8.28 15.36 -15.74
CA GLY A 25 -8.35 16.81 -15.96
C GLY A 25 -7.83 17.67 -14.79
N GLY A 26 -7.31 17.06 -13.73
CA GLY A 26 -6.64 17.75 -12.62
C GLY A 26 -5.12 17.65 -12.70
N HIS A 27 -4.44 18.65 -12.13
CA HIS A 27 -2.97 18.69 -12.02
C HIS A 27 -2.54 18.34 -10.59
N TYR A 28 -1.64 17.37 -10.45
CA TYR A 28 -1.16 16.87 -9.16
C TYR A 28 0.37 16.87 -9.11
N ALA A 29 0.92 17.07 -7.91
CA ALA A 29 2.36 17.01 -7.66
C ALA A 29 2.63 16.15 -6.42
N PHE A 30 3.82 15.55 -6.37
CA PHE A 30 4.18 14.57 -5.35
C PHE A 30 5.57 14.85 -4.77
N CYS A 31 5.80 14.38 -3.55
CA CYS A 31 7.10 14.49 -2.88
C CYS A 31 8.16 13.55 -3.47
N SER A 32 7.72 12.45 -4.07
CA SER A 32 8.57 11.38 -4.58
C SER A 32 7.88 10.63 -5.72
N ALA A 33 8.67 9.86 -6.49
CA ALA A 33 8.14 8.93 -7.48
C ALA A 33 7.20 7.89 -6.85
N GLN A 34 7.52 7.41 -5.65
CA GLN A 34 6.69 6.43 -4.94
C GLN A 34 5.29 6.98 -4.60
N CYS A 35 5.18 8.25 -4.15
CA CYS A 35 3.86 8.85 -3.92
C CYS A 35 3.07 8.99 -5.23
N LYS A 36 3.74 9.38 -6.32
CA LYS A 36 3.11 9.41 -7.65
C LYS A 36 2.59 8.03 -8.08
N GLU A 37 3.40 6.99 -7.91
CA GLU A 37 3.03 5.61 -8.27
C GLU A 37 1.85 5.08 -7.43
N ARG A 38 1.87 5.31 -6.11
CA ARG A 38 0.74 4.98 -5.22
C ARG A 38 -0.56 5.66 -5.66
N PHE A 39 -0.47 6.95 -6.00
CA PHE A 39 -1.61 7.69 -6.51
C PHE A 39 -2.12 7.12 -7.82
N LEU A 40 -1.24 6.85 -8.79
CA LEU A 40 -1.66 6.34 -10.10
C LEU A 40 -2.23 4.92 -10.03
N ALA A 41 -1.77 4.10 -9.09
CA ALA A 41 -2.31 2.77 -8.86
C ALA A 41 -3.76 2.82 -8.35
N ASN A 42 -4.06 3.72 -7.42
CA ASN A 42 -5.39 3.81 -6.79
C ASN A 42 -5.79 5.28 -6.51
N PRO A 43 -6.05 6.09 -7.55
CA PRO A 43 -6.22 7.53 -7.41
C PRO A 43 -7.41 7.90 -6.53
N HIS A 44 -8.48 7.12 -6.60
CA HIS A 44 -9.71 7.36 -5.84
C HIS A 44 -9.61 7.07 -4.35
N LEU A 45 -8.50 6.51 -3.87
CA LEU A 45 -8.18 6.49 -2.43
C LEU A 45 -7.83 7.88 -1.90
N TYR A 46 -7.24 8.72 -2.76
CA TYR A 46 -6.66 10.01 -2.39
C TYR A 46 -7.47 11.21 -2.90
N ILE A 47 -8.15 11.06 -4.04
CA ILE A 47 -8.98 12.10 -4.65
C ILE A 47 -10.41 11.63 -4.89
N GLY A 48 -11.36 12.45 -4.43
CA GLY A 48 -12.77 12.17 -4.59
C GLY A 48 -13.29 12.42 -6.00
N PHE A 49 -14.59 12.18 -6.17
CA PHE A 49 -15.35 12.62 -7.34
C PHE A 49 -16.10 13.93 -7.02
N PRO A 50 -16.60 14.67 -8.02
CA PRO A 50 -17.51 15.79 -7.75
C PRO A 50 -18.66 15.36 -6.82
N GLY A 51 -18.74 15.97 -5.64
CA GLY A 51 -19.75 15.67 -4.63
C GLY A 51 -19.49 14.45 -3.73
N ARG A 52 -18.35 13.76 -3.86
CA ARG A 52 -17.94 12.64 -3.00
C ARG A 52 -16.47 12.73 -2.64
N LYS A 53 -16.13 12.75 -1.36
CA LYS A 53 -14.73 12.74 -0.92
C LYS A 53 -14.14 11.33 -1.09
N ALA A 54 -12.82 11.26 -1.20
CA ALA A 54 -12.11 9.99 -1.19
C ALA A 54 -11.93 9.45 0.24
N PRO A 55 -11.73 8.13 0.43
CA PRO A 55 -11.47 7.53 1.73
C PRO A 55 -10.38 8.25 2.55
N ALA A 56 -9.24 8.60 1.95
CA ALA A 56 -8.17 9.33 2.65
C ALA A 56 -8.57 10.76 3.05
N GLN A 57 -9.54 11.37 2.37
CA GLN A 57 -10.07 12.70 2.72
C GLN A 57 -11.13 12.63 3.82
N GLU A 58 -11.81 11.49 3.96
CA GLU A 58 -12.81 11.23 5.00
C GLU A 58 -12.20 10.60 6.26
N GLY A 59 -10.94 10.15 6.19
CA GLY A 59 -10.29 9.39 7.26
C GLY A 59 -10.87 7.98 7.41
N THR A 60 -11.42 7.43 6.33
CA THR A 60 -11.95 6.06 6.30
C THR A 60 -10.83 5.10 5.91
N GLU A 61 -10.60 4.08 6.75
CA GLU A 61 -9.63 3.01 6.48
C GLU A 61 -10.06 2.17 5.28
N VAL A 62 -9.10 1.79 4.44
CA VAL A 62 -9.34 0.87 3.31
C VAL A 62 -8.57 -0.41 3.56
N VAL A 63 -9.21 -1.32 4.28
CA VAL A 63 -8.60 -2.58 4.71
C VAL A 63 -8.46 -3.53 3.52
N LYS A 64 -7.23 -3.97 3.27
CA LYS A 64 -6.86 -4.96 2.26
C LYS A 64 -6.26 -6.18 2.94
N ARG A 65 -6.60 -7.38 2.44
CA ARG A 65 -5.94 -8.64 2.80
C ARG A 65 -4.86 -8.97 1.78
N HIS A 66 -3.73 -9.50 2.23
CA HIS A 66 -2.64 -9.92 1.35
C HIS A 66 -1.94 -11.15 1.87
N ARG A 67 -1.55 -12.04 0.96
CA ARG A 67 -0.85 -13.28 1.27
C ARG A 67 0.54 -13.28 0.64
N PHE A 68 1.54 -13.53 1.47
CA PHE A 68 2.93 -13.74 1.07
C PHE A 68 3.30 -15.21 1.28
N LEU A 69 4.06 -15.78 0.35
CA LEU A 69 4.57 -17.16 0.44
C LEU A 69 6.09 -17.16 0.58
N LEU A 70 6.60 -17.82 1.60
CA LEU A 70 8.03 -18.03 1.81
C LEU A 70 8.47 -19.32 1.11
N SER A 71 9.77 -19.45 0.79
CA SER A 71 10.30 -20.70 0.22
C SER A 71 10.50 -21.82 1.23
N ALA A 72 10.39 -21.51 2.52
CA ALA A 72 10.45 -22.48 3.60
C ALA A 72 9.66 -21.95 4.82
N PRO A 73 9.12 -22.85 5.67
CA PRO A 73 8.35 -22.46 6.83
C PRO A 73 9.20 -21.73 7.88
N LEU A 74 8.55 -20.86 8.65
CA LEU A 74 9.12 -20.24 9.84
C LEU A 74 8.99 -21.18 11.03
N ASP A 75 10.01 -21.20 11.89
CA ASP A 75 9.83 -21.76 13.22
C ASP A 75 9.01 -20.81 14.11
N ALA A 76 8.58 -21.29 15.29
CA ALA A 76 7.72 -20.51 16.19
C ALA A 76 8.35 -19.19 16.67
N THR A 77 9.67 -19.17 16.86
CA THR A 77 10.39 -17.96 17.29
C THR A 77 10.44 -16.93 16.17
N GLN A 78 10.77 -17.39 14.96
CA GLN A 78 10.81 -16.55 13.77
C GLN A 78 9.43 -15.98 13.43
N ALA A 79 8.38 -16.82 13.49
CA ALA A 79 7.01 -16.40 13.25
C ALA A 79 6.58 -15.30 14.23
N GLU A 80 6.87 -15.45 15.53
CA GLU A 80 6.51 -14.43 16.52
C GLU A 80 7.28 -13.12 16.28
N GLN A 81 8.57 -13.19 15.96
CA GLN A 81 9.38 -12.00 15.65
C GLN A 81 8.86 -11.26 14.41
N VAL A 82 8.53 -11.98 13.35
CA VAL A 82 7.95 -11.41 12.12
C VAL A 82 6.58 -10.78 12.42
N LYS A 83 5.73 -11.50 13.16
CA LYS A 83 4.40 -11.03 13.52
C LYS A 83 4.45 -9.72 14.31
N GLN A 84 5.26 -9.65 15.36
CA GLN A 84 5.43 -8.44 16.18
C GLN A 84 5.93 -7.28 15.33
N ALA A 85 6.99 -7.49 14.54
CA ALA A 85 7.58 -6.44 13.73
C ALA A 85 6.66 -5.91 12.62
N LEU A 86 5.75 -6.73 12.08
CA LEU A 86 4.72 -6.29 11.14
C LEU A 86 3.59 -5.53 11.83
N LEU A 87 3.13 -5.99 13.01
CA LEU A 87 2.09 -5.32 13.77
C LEU A 87 2.52 -3.94 14.31
N GLU A 88 3.82 -3.68 14.44
CA GLU A 88 4.36 -2.35 14.74
C GLU A 88 4.23 -1.35 13.57
N MET A 89 3.93 -1.81 12.36
CA MET A 89 3.71 -0.93 11.22
C MET A 89 2.36 -0.21 11.36
N MET A 90 2.35 1.10 11.10
CA MET A 90 1.11 1.89 11.07
C MET A 90 0.16 1.34 10.01
N GLY A 91 -1.11 1.15 10.39
CA GLY A 91 -2.15 0.61 9.50
C GLY A 91 -2.18 -0.91 9.37
N MET A 92 -1.39 -1.66 10.15
CA MET A 92 -1.52 -3.12 10.22
C MET A 92 -2.65 -3.50 11.19
N HIS A 93 -3.63 -4.29 10.74
CA HIS A 93 -4.75 -4.76 11.57
C HIS A 93 -4.57 -6.20 12.06
N GLU A 94 -4.15 -7.10 11.16
CA GLU A 94 -4.01 -8.52 11.48
C GLU A 94 -2.80 -9.10 10.77
N VAL A 95 -2.11 -10.03 11.44
CA VAL A 95 -1.03 -10.83 10.87
C VAL A 95 -1.18 -12.26 11.36
N SER A 96 -1.33 -13.21 10.45
CA SER A 96 -1.34 -14.65 10.71
C SER A 96 -0.22 -15.33 9.93
N ILE A 97 0.41 -16.32 10.57
CA ILE A 97 1.55 -17.04 10.00
C ILE A 97 1.31 -18.52 10.23
N GLU A 98 1.25 -19.27 9.13
CA GLU A 98 1.01 -20.72 9.13
C GLU A 98 2.06 -21.39 8.23
N GLY A 99 3.10 -21.96 8.86
CA GLY A 99 4.20 -22.57 8.13
C GLY A 99 4.98 -21.53 7.30
N ASP A 100 4.85 -21.62 5.97
CA ASP A 100 5.48 -20.74 4.99
C ASP A 100 4.54 -19.64 4.45
N LYS A 101 3.28 -19.61 4.90
CA LYS A 101 2.29 -18.61 4.50
C LYS A 101 2.21 -17.51 5.55
N ILE A 102 2.33 -16.26 5.11
CA ILE A 102 2.04 -15.07 5.90
C ILE A 102 0.80 -14.40 5.29
N GLU A 103 -0.23 -14.17 6.09
CA GLU A 103 -1.40 -13.39 5.69
C GLU A 103 -1.51 -12.15 6.56
N VAL A 104 -1.80 -11.02 5.93
CA VAL A 104 -1.91 -9.72 6.58
C VAL A 104 -3.22 -9.05 6.20
N GLN A 105 -3.79 -8.28 7.13
CA GLN A 105 -4.81 -7.29 6.85
C GLN A 105 -4.29 -5.90 7.22
N TYR A 106 -4.37 -4.94 6.31
CA TYR A 106 -3.80 -3.61 6.50
C TYR A 106 -4.59 -2.51 5.79
N ASP A 107 -4.52 -1.28 6.30
CA ASP A 107 -5.03 -0.08 5.65
C ASP A 107 -4.12 0.33 4.47
N LEU A 108 -4.66 0.20 3.26
CA LEU A 108 -3.99 0.52 2.00
C LEU A 108 -3.59 2.00 1.89
N ILE A 109 -4.24 2.89 2.65
CA ILE A 109 -3.87 4.30 2.71
C ILE A 109 -2.57 4.49 3.47
N GLN A 110 -2.33 3.70 4.52
CA GLN A 110 -1.17 3.84 5.41
C GLN A 110 0.04 3.05 4.93
N VAL A 111 -0.17 1.83 4.42
CA VAL A 111 0.94 0.92 4.09
C VAL A 111 0.72 0.20 2.75
N THR A 112 1.79 0.00 1.98
CA THR A 112 1.76 -0.77 0.73
C THR A 112 2.26 -2.20 0.95
N ALA A 113 1.86 -3.12 0.06
CA ALA A 113 2.41 -4.48 0.03
C ALA A 113 3.93 -4.48 -0.15
N GLU A 114 4.48 -3.53 -0.92
CA GLU A 114 5.93 -3.35 -1.08
C GLU A 114 6.62 -2.98 0.24
N GLN A 115 6.07 -2.04 1.01
CA GLN A 115 6.62 -1.67 2.32
C GLN A 115 6.58 -2.85 3.31
N ILE A 116 5.53 -3.68 3.25
CA ILE A 116 5.43 -4.91 4.04
C ILE A 116 6.52 -5.90 3.61
N ALA A 117 6.71 -6.07 2.30
CA ALA A 117 7.73 -6.96 1.75
C ALA A 117 9.16 -6.49 2.09
N ASP A 118 9.42 -5.18 2.05
CA ASP A 118 10.70 -4.58 2.47
C ASP A 118 10.96 -4.80 3.96
N LYS A 119 9.92 -4.65 4.80
CA LYS A 119 10.02 -4.92 6.24
C LYS A 119 10.33 -6.41 6.48
N LEU A 120 9.68 -7.32 5.78
CA LEU A 120 9.98 -8.76 5.82
C LEU A 120 11.43 -9.04 5.39
N ALA A 121 11.90 -8.37 4.34
CA ALA A 121 13.28 -8.46 3.89
C ALA A 121 14.27 -8.05 4.97
N LEU A 122 14.02 -6.90 5.60
CA LEU A 122 14.83 -6.34 6.66
C LEU A 122 14.86 -7.26 7.90
N ILE A 123 13.71 -7.76 8.33
CA ILE A 123 13.61 -8.62 9.52
C ILE A 123 14.51 -9.83 9.35
N GLY A 124 14.39 -10.58 8.26
CA GLY A 124 15.15 -11.81 8.18
C GLY A 124 16.56 -11.71 7.61
N ALA A 125 16.97 -10.56 7.08
CA ALA A 125 18.40 -10.24 7.02
C ALA A 125 19.04 -10.35 8.42
N ASN A 126 18.30 -10.02 9.50
CA ASN A 126 18.76 -10.15 10.88
C ASN A 126 18.55 -11.55 11.47
N LEU A 127 17.67 -12.37 10.90
CA LEU A 127 17.42 -13.75 11.35
C LEU A 127 18.47 -14.75 10.85
N GLY A 128 19.16 -14.45 9.75
CA GLY A 128 20.19 -15.31 9.16
C GLY A 128 19.65 -16.57 8.46
N GLY A 129 20.50 -17.59 8.26
CA GLY A 129 20.06 -18.95 7.90
C GLY A 129 19.47 -19.16 6.49
N GLY A 130 19.92 -18.41 5.48
CA GLY A 130 19.43 -18.55 4.09
C GLY A 130 18.13 -17.78 3.80
N TRP A 131 17.80 -16.79 4.63
CA TRP A 131 16.61 -15.96 4.49
C TRP A 131 16.41 -15.32 3.11
N ILE A 132 17.49 -14.88 2.46
CA ILE A 132 17.44 -14.25 1.14
C ILE A 132 16.80 -15.19 0.10
N ASP A 133 17.05 -16.50 0.20
CA ASP A 133 16.46 -17.49 -0.70
C ASP A 133 15.02 -17.88 -0.30
N ARG A 134 14.62 -17.61 0.96
CA ARG A 134 13.23 -17.74 1.44
C ARG A 134 12.32 -16.64 0.96
N LEU A 135 12.85 -15.42 0.87
CA LEU A 135 12.07 -14.24 0.56
C LEU A 135 11.83 -14.05 -0.95
N LYS A 136 12.73 -14.54 -1.82
CA LYS A 136 12.61 -14.41 -3.29
C LYS A 136 11.27 -14.89 -3.86
N LEU A 137 10.64 -15.92 -3.26
CA LEU A 137 9.35 -16.43 -3.74
C LEU A 137 8.16 -15.57 -3.29
N ALA A 138 8.27 -14.82 -2.19
CA ALA A 138 7.20 -13.95 -1.69
C ALA A 138 6.90 -12.80 -2.66
N PHE A 139 7.94 -12.28 -3.33
CA PHE A 139 7.80 -11.25 -4.36
C PHE A 139 7.24 -11.79 -5.69
N ILE A 140 7.42 -13.09 -5.95
CA ILE A 140 6.97 -13.74 -7.21
C ILE A 140 5.50 -14.19 -7.09
N ASN A 141 5.08 -14.67 -5.91
CA ASN A 141 3.73 -15.16 -5.66
C ASN A 141 2.90 -14.13 -4.88
N ASN A 142 2.61 -13.01 -5.54
CA ASN A 142 1.66 -12.01 -5.06
C ASN A 142 0.22 -12.50 -5.33
N LEU A 143 -0.27 -13.40 -4.48
CA LEU A 143 -1.64 -13.90 -4.60
C LEU A 143 -2.58 -12.94 -3.87
N GLU A 144 -3.05 -11.92 -4.60
CA GLU A 144 -4.17 -11.10 -4.16
C GLU A 144 -5.45 -11.94 -4.18
N GLU A 145 -5.95 -12.35 -3.01
CA GLU A 145 -7.36 -12.68 -2.87
C GLU A 145 -8.11 -11.37 -2.64
N ILE A 146 -8.73 -10.88 -3.72
CA ILE A 146 -9.61 -9.72 -3.71
C ILE A 146 -10.90 -10.12 -2.97
N GLU A 147 -10.91 -9.97 -1.65
CA GLU A 147 -12.15 -9.65 -0.97
C GLU A 147 -12.27 -8.13 -0.94
N SER A 148 -12.83 -7.58 -2.03
CA SER A 148 -13.34 -6.22 -2.08
C SER A 148 -14.37 -6.05 -0.97
N ASN A 149 -13.99 -5.45 0.16
CA ASN A 149 -14.95 -4.65 0.89
C ASN A 149 -15.03 -3.31 0.14
N SER A 150 -16.01 -3.22 -0.75
CA SER A 150 -16.28 -2.18 -1.74
C SER A 150 -16.32 -0.76 -1.16
N LEU A 151 -15.16 -0.16 -0.89
CA LEU A 151 -15.03 1.27 -0.58
C LEU A 151 -14.28 2.05 -1.66
N GLU A 152 -13.76 1.38 -2.70
CA GLU A 152 -13.52 2.07 -3.95
C GLU A 152 -14.86 2.64 -4.41
N VAL A 153 -14.94 3.96 -4.59
CA VAL A 153 -16.15 4.59 -5.11
C VAL A 153 -16.38 4.01 -6.50
N GLU A 154 -17.24 2.99 -6.59
CA GLU A 154 -17.54 2.31 -7.83
C GLU A 154 -17.97 3.35 -8.86
N LYS A 155 -17.31 3.27 -10.03
CA LYS A 155 -17.64 4.06 -11.21
C LYS A 155 -19.00 3.57 -11.73
N ARG A 156 -20.09 3.99 -11.09
CA ARG A 156 -21.43 3.81 -11.65
C ARG A 156 -21.50 4.63 -12.93
N ASP A 157 -21.69 3.95 -14.05
CA ASP A 157 -21.81 4.51 -15.40
C ASP A 157 -22.58 5.83 -15.39
N GLY A 158 -21.91 6.93 -15.71
CA GLY A 158 -22.55 8.25 -15.76
C GLY A 158 -21.64 9.45 -15.91
N TYR A 159 -20.36 9.38 -15.53
CA TYR A 159 -19.41 10.49 -15.69
C TYR A 159 -18.45 10.23 -16.84
N HIS A 160 -18.81 10.75 -18.02
CA HIS A 160 -17.91 10.88 -19.16
C HIS A 160 -16.99 12.08 -18.90
N TYR A 161 -15.69 11.84 -18.74
CA TYR A 161 -14.71 12.92 -18.76
C TYR A 161 -14.50 13.33 -20.23
N PRO A 162 -14.74 14.58 -20.62
CA PRO A 162 -14.32 15.04 -21.94
C PRO A 162 -12.78 15.08 -21.97
N LEU A 163 -12.25 14.60 -23.09
CA LEU A 163 -10.83 14.61 -23.45
C LEU A 163 -10.26 16.03 -23.53
#